data_AF-A0A416CI11-F1
#
_entry.id   AF-A0A416CI11-F1
#
_cell.length_a   1.000
_cell.length_b   1.000
_cell.length_c   1.000
_cell.angle_alpha   90.00
_cell.angle_beta   90.00
_cell.angle_gamma   90.00
#
_symmetry.space_group_name_H-M   'P 1'
#
loop_
_entity.id
_entity.type
_entity.pdbx_description
1 polymer ?
#
loop_
_entity_poly.entity_id
_entity_poly.type
_entity_poly.pdbx_seq_one_letter_code
_entity_poly.pdbx_strand_id
1 'polypeptide(L)'
;MSHYKHFTTKEREKILFFLAQEKTISFIAKELQRDKSSVSREIKRNTNTEGIYSPSYAQKQYEIRRRKCGRKPLLLNTDIHKTVQFLFLQYQWSPEQISFRLKHEKNPIQISYATIYRGIYRGFLEEGKLSPGQRGVARKLRHRGKTRHKNGCIETRGKIKISHHISER
;
A
#
# COMPACT_ATOMS: atom_id res chain seq x y z
N MET A 1 24.46 1.92 7.93
CA MET A 1 24.08 0.72 7.14
C MET A 1 23.79 1.16 5.72
N SER A 2 24.52 0.65 4.72
CA SER A 2 24.25 0.95 3.30
C SER A 2 22.96 0.24 2.89
N HIS A 3 21.98 1.00 2.39
CA HIS A 3 20.74 0.41 1.87
C HIS A 3 21.04 -0.42 0.62
N TYR A 4 20.48 -1.63 0.56
CA TYR A 4 20.61 -2.49 -0.62
C TYR A 4 20.03 -1.78 -1.86
N LYS A 5 20.91 -1.42 -2.81
CA LYS A 5 20.52 -0.78 -4.07
C LYS A 5 20.30 -1.84 -5.15
N HIS A 6 19.08 -1.96 -5.64
CA HIS A 6 18.79 -2.79 -6.81
C HIS A 6 19.45 -2.21 -8.08
N PHE A 7 19.71 -3.06 -9.08
CA PHE A 7 20.12 -2.58 -10.40
C PHE A 7 18.99 -1.78 -11.04
N THR A 8 19.35 -0.69 -11.70
CA THR A 8 18.48 0.14 -12.55
C THR A 8 18.44 -0.41 -13.97
N THR A 9 17.46 0.02 -14.77
CA THR A 9 17.37 -0.36 -16.19
C THR A 9 18.65 0.02 -16.95
N LYS A 10 19.19 1.22 -16.71
CA LYS A 10 20.45 1.69 -17.33
C LYS A 10 21.65 0.82 -16.97
N GLU A 11 21.77 0.42 -15.71
CA GLU A 11 22.84 -0.50 -15.30
C GLU A 11 22.68 -1.87 -15.96
N ARG A 12 21.45 -2.38 -16.12
CA ARG A 12 21.19 -3.63 -16.85
C ARG A 12 21.55 -3.54 -18.32
N GLU A 13 21.24 -2.43 -18.98
CA GLU A 13 21.64 -2.18 -20.38
C GLU A 13 23.16 -2.14 -20.52
N LYS A 14 23.87 -1.50 -19.59
CA LYS A 14 25.34 -1.52 -19.56
C LYS A 14 25.89 -2.95 -19.36
N ILE A 15 25.27 -3.77 -18.50
CA ILE A 15 25.65 -5.19 -18.36
C ILE A 15 25.55 -5.90 -19.71
N LEU A 16 24.44 -5.74 -20.44
CA LEU A 16 24.28 -6.34 -21.76
C LEU A 16 25.36 -5.85 -22.74
N PHE A 17 25.58 -4.54 -22.80
CA PHE A 17 26.57 -3.92 -23.68
C PHE A 17 27.98 -4.48 -23.45
N PHE A 18 28.41 -4.61 -22.19
CA PHE A 18 29.73 -5.15 -21.88
C PHE A 18 29.83 -6.67 -22.05
N LEU A 19 28.74 -7.41 -21.85
CA LEU A 19 28.70 -8.84 -22.18
C LEU A 19 28.85 -9.07 -23.69
N ALA A 20 28.23 -8.24 -24.53
CA ALA A 20 28.39 -8.31 -25.98
C ALA A 20 29.83 -7.98 -26.45
N GLN A 21 30.59 -7.25 -25.64
CA GLN A 21 32.03 -6.99 -25.85
C GLN A 21 32.94 -8.03 -25.17
N GLU A 22 32.38 -9.14 -24.70
CA GLU A 22 33.10 -10.22 -24.01
C GLU A 22 33.91 -9.75 -22.79
N LYS A 23 33.48 -8.65 -22.14
CA LYS A 23 34.16 -8.14 -20.95
C LYS A 23 33.90 -9.06 -19.76
N THR A 24 34.93 -9.20 -18.91
CA THR A 24 34.82 -10.02 -17.70
C THR A 24 33.86 -9.42 -16.68
N ILE A 25 33.24 -10.25 -15.83
CA ILE A 25 32.36 -9.80 -14.75
C ILE A 25 33.07 -8.79 -13.82
N SER A 26 34.38 -8.96 -13.59
CA SER A 26 35.20 -8.04 -12.79
C SER A 26 35.26 -6.64 -13.41
N PHE A 27 35.40 -6.56 -14.74
CA PHE A 27 35.38 -5.29 -15.47
C PHE A 27 34.03 -4.60 -15.34
N ILE A 28 32.95 -5.34 -15.60
CA ILE A 28 31.57 -4.82 -15.51
C ILE A 28 31.27 -4.30 -14.10
N ALA A 29 31.69 -5.03 -13.06
CA ALA A 29 31.52 -4.64 -11.68
C ALA A 29 32.24 -3.32 -11.35
N LYS A 30 33.48 -3.15 -11.80
CA LYS A 30 34.26 -1.92 -11.63
C LYS A 30 33.60 -0.73 -12.32
N GLU A 31 33.16 -0.92 -13.56
CA GLU A 31 32.52 0.12 -14.37
C GLU A 31 31.16 0.57 -13.83
N LEU A 32 30.39 -0.37 -13.27
CA LEU A 32 29.11 -0.07 -12.62
C LEU A 32 29.26 0.39 -11.16
N GLN A 33 30.48 0.38 -10.61
CA GLN A 33 30.74 0.59 -9.18
C GLN A 33 29.87 -0.32 -8.29
N ARG A 34 29.75 -1.59 -8.66
CA ARG A 34 29.00 -2.63 -7.94
C ARG A 34 29.90 -3.79 -7.57
N ASP A 35 29.48 -4.58 -6.59
CA ASP A 35 30.20 -5.81 -6.25
C ASP A 35 30.15 -6.83 -7.38
N LYS A 36 31.27 -7.51 -7.62
CA LYS A 36 31.39 -8.64 -8.58
C LYS A 36 30.31 -9.70 -8.34
N SER A 37 30.04 -10.01 -7.07
CA SER A 37 29.02 -11.00 -6.69
C SER A 37 27.60 -10.54 -7.04
N SER A 38 27.33 -9.23 -7.01
CA SER A 38 26.02 -8.67 -7.36
C SER A 38 25.78 -8.72 -8.86
N VAL A 39 26.79 -8.39 -9.67
CA VAL A 39 26.72 -8.51 -11.14
C VAL A 39 26.55 -9.97 -11.56
N SER A 40 27.36 -10.88 -10.99
CA SER A 40 27.24 -12.32 -11.27
C SER A 40 25.85 -12.86 -10.93
N ARG A 41 25.29 -12.49 -9.76
CA ARG A 41 23.93 -12.88 -9.38
C ARG A 41 22.86 -12.28 -10.28
N GLU A 42 23.02 -11.04 -10.74
CA GLU A 42 22.08 -10.40 -11.67
C GLU A 42 22.05 -11.12 -13.02
N ILE A 43 23.22 -11.46 -13.58
CA ILE A 43 23.32 -12.21 -14.83
C ILE A 43 22.70 -13.59 -14.64
N LYS A 44 23.21 -14.39 -13.69
CA LYS A 44 22.76 -15.77 -13.46
C LYS A 44 21.24 -15.90 -13.25
N ARG A 45 20.60 -14.91 -12.59
CA ARG A 45 19.16 -14.95 -12.30
C ARG A 45 18.27 -14.53 -13.46
N ASN A 46 18.80 -13.83 -14.45
CA ASN A 46 18.00 -13.21 -15.51
C ASN A 46 18.48 -13.62 -16.93
N THR A 47 19.39 -14.59 -17.01
CA THR A 47 19.73 -15.29 -18.24
C THR A 47 18.67 -16.36 -18.53
N ASN A 48 18.23 -16.47 -19.79
CA ASN A 48 17.26 -17.48 -20.23
C ASN A 48 17.92 -18.88 -20.37
N THR A 49 17.14 -19.90 -20.76
CA THR A 49 17.64 -21.28 -20.98
C THR A 49 18.67 -21.38 -22.11
N GLU A 50 18.69 -20.42 -23.02
CA GLU A 50 19.63 -20.34 -24.15
C GLU A 50 20.93 -19.61 -23.77
N GLY A 51 21.09 -19.17 -22.51
CA GLY A 51 22.29 -18.46 -22.08
C GLY A 51 22.29 -16.96 -22.40
N ILE A 52 21.20 -16.41 -22.92
CA ILE A 52 21.08 -15.01 -23.32
C ILE A 52 20.58 -14.15 -22.16
N TYR A 53 21.36 -13.11 -21.82
CA TYR A 53 20.96 -12.09 -20.86
C TYR A 53 20.11 -11.01 -21.56
N SER A 54 18.98 -10.61 -20.95
CA SER A 54 18.13 -9.54 -21.48
C SER A 54 17.79 -8.51 -20.40
N PRO A 55 18.14 -7.22 -20.58
CA PRO A 55 17.82 -6.14 -19.63
C PRO A 55 16.31 -5.95 -19.41
N SER A 56 15.51 -6.01 -20.48
CA SER A 56 14.05 -5.85 -20.41
C SER A 56 13.40 -7.00 -19.65
N TYR A 57 13.86 -8.23 -19.88
CA TYR A 57 13.45 -9.39 -19.11
C TYR A 57 13.84 -9.26 -17.63
N ALA A 58 15.09 -8.91 -17.33
CA ALA A 58 15.60 -8.74 -15.97
C ALA A 58 14.79 -7.69 -15.18
N GLN A 59 14.48 -6.56 -15.82
CA GLN A 59 13.65 -5.50 -15.25
C GLN A 59 12.22 -6.01 -14.97
N LYS A 60 11.58 -6.67 -15.94
CA LYS A 60 10.23 -7.24 -15.77
C LYS A 60 10.19 -8.26 -14.64
N GLN A 61 11.19 -9.15 -14.56
CA GLN A 61 11.29 -10.15 -13.49
C GLN A 61 11.54 -9.48 -12.12
N TYR A 62 12.36 -8.44 -12.07
CA TYR A 62 12.54 -7.64 -10.86
C TYR A 62 11.19 -7.07 -10.37
N GLU A 63 10.41 -6.45 -11.26
CA GLU A 63 9.10 -5.89 -10.90
C GLU A 63 8.12 -6.95 -10.40
N ILE A 64 8.04 -8.11 -11.08
CA ILE A 64 7.19 -9.23 -10.65
C ILE A 64 7.59 -9.70 -9.24
N ARG A 65 8.90 -9.89 -9.00
CA ARG A 65 9.41 -10.30 -7.67
C ARG A 65 9.11 -9.24 -6.62
N ARG A 66 9.35 -7.95 -6.92
CA ARG A 66 9.06 -6.85 -6.00
C ARG A 66 7.59 -6.74 -5.65
N ARG A 67 6.68 -6.98 -6.59
CA ARG A 67 5.22 -7.02 -6.31
C ARG A 67 4.84 -8.18 -5.40
N LYS A 68 5.59 -9.30 -5.46
CA LYS A 68 5.39 -10.47 -4.59
C LYS A 68 6.07 -10.32 -3.23
N CYS A 69 7.04 -9.40 -3.09
CA CYS A 69 7.73 -9.15 -1.83
C CYS A 69 6.81 -8.48 -0.80
N GLY A 70 7.07 -8.79 0.47
CA GLY A 70 6.37 -8.19 1.61
C GLY A 70 5.09 -8.92 2.02
N ARG A 71 4.56 -8.53 3.18
CA ARG A 71 3.33 -9.11 3.72
C ARG A 71 2.14 -8.62 2.91
N LYS A 72 1.41 -9.55 2.29
CA LYS A 72 0.14 -9.23 1.63
C LYS A 72 -0.91 -8.77 2.67
N PRO A 73 -1.71 -7.73 2.38
CA PRO A 73 -2.80 -7.32 3.26
C PRO A 73 -3.77 -8.47 3.51
N LEU A 74 -4.18 -8.66 4.78
CA LEU A 74 -5.12 -9.73 5.15
C LEU A 74 -6.48 -9.58 4.45
N LEU A 75 -6.92 -8.35 4.24
CA LEU A 75 -8.17 -8.02 3.56
C LEU A 75 -8.14 -8.29 2.03
N LEU A 76 -7.03 -8.78 1.47
CA LEU A 76 -7.03 -9.37 0.12
C LEU A 76 -7.56 -10.80 0.11
N ASN A 77 -7.58 -11.49 1.26
CA ASN A 77 -8.23 -12.78 1.37
C ASN A 77 -9.75 -12.56 1.31
N THR A 78 -10.41 -13.28 0.39
CA THR A 78 -11.83 -13.12 0.08
C THR A 78 -12.74 -13.41 1.27
N ASP A 79 -12.38 -14.39 2.09
CA ASP A 79 -13.22 -14.82 3.21
C ASP A 79 -13.14 -13.80 4.34
N ILE A 80 -11.92 -13.37 4.68
CA ILE A 80 -11.68 -12.30 5.67
C ILE A 80 -12.37 -11.01 5.22
N HIS A 81 -12.22 -10.65 3.95
CA HIS A 81 -12.84 -9.45 3.38
C HIS A 81 -14.35 -9.49 3.50
N LYS A 82 -15.01 -10.55 3.02
CA LYS A 82 -16.46 -10.69 3.03
C LYS A 82 -17.01 -10.67 4.46
N THR A 83 -16.39 -11.42 5.38
CA THR A 83 -16.83 -11.43 6.79
C THR A 83 -16.72 -10.05 7.42
N VAL A 84 -15.58 -9.37 7.26
CA VAL A 84 -15.38 -8.03 7.83
C VAL A 84 -16.32 -7.01 7.19
N GLN A 85 -16.50 -7.06 5.87
CA GLN A 85 -17.41 -6.16 5.14
C GLN A 85 -18.85 -6.36 5.61
N PHE A 86 -19.30 -7.61 5.73
CA PHE A 86 -20.65 -7.94 6.18
C PHE A 86 -20.91 -7.47 7.63
N LEU A 87 -20.00 -7.77 8.57
CA LEU A 87 -20.11 -7.31 9.96
C LEU A 87 -20.08 -5.77 10.07
N PHE A 88 -19.28 -5.11 9.21
CA PHE A 88 -19.16 -3.65 9.23
C PHE A 88 -20.37 -2.95 8.59
N LEU A 89 -20.88 -3.44 7.46
CA LEU A 89 -21.92 -2.76 6.70
C LEU A 89 -23.34 -3.13 7.12
N GLN A 90 -23.57 -4.41 7.43
CA GLN A 90 -24.91 -4.91 7.77
C GLN A 90 -25.16 -4.82 9.27
N TYR A 91 -24.23 -5.33 10.09
CA TYR A 91 -24.37 -5.28 11.56
C TYR A 91 -23.87 -3.98 12.18
N GLN A 92 -23.23 -3.09 11.41
CA GLN A 92 -22.70 -1.80 11.88
C GLN A 92 -21.76 -1.90 13.09
N TRP A 93 -21.03 -3.01 13.20
CA TRP A 93 -20.03 -3.18 14.24
C TRP A 93 -18.84 -2.26 13.99
N SER A 94 -18.28 -1.67 15.05
CA SER A 94 -17.03 -0.92 14.94
C SER A 94 -15.85 -1.85 14.63
N PRO A 95 -14.75 -1.32 14.04
CA PRO A 95 -13.54 -2.11 13.82
C PRO A 95 -13.00 -2.80 15.09
N GLU A 96 -13.12 -2.15 16.25
CA GLU A 96 -12.79 -2.74 17.55
C GLU A 96 -13.73 -3.88 17.92
N GLN A 97 -15.05 -3.68 17.77
CA GLN A 97 -16.04 -4.74 18.04
C GLN A 97 -15.78 -5.97 17.17
N ILE A 98 -15.55 -5.78 15.87
CA ILE A 98 -15.24 -6.89 14.94
C ILE A 98 -13.97 -7.63 15.40
N SER A 99 -12.89 -6.90 15.65
CA SER A 99 -11.60 -7.49 16.03
C SER A 99 -11.69 -8.26 17.36
N PHE A 100 -12.30 -7.66 18.39
CA PHE A 100 -12.41 -8.29 19.70
C PHE A 100 -13.43 -9.43 19.72
N ARG A 101 -14.56 -9.29 19.02
CA ARG A 101 -15.60 -10.33 18.99
C ARG A 101 -15.12 -11.58 18.29
N LEU A 102 -14.50 -11.44 17.11
CA LEU A 102 -13.91 -12.58 16.40
C LEU A 102 -12.86 -13.31 17.25
N LYS A 103 -12.04 -12.57 17.99
CA LYS A 103 -11.06 -13.15 18.93
C LYS A 103 -11.75 -13.87 20.09
N HIS A 104 -12.78 -13.27 20.68
CA HIS A 104 -13.52 -13.83 21.82
C HIS A 104 -14.23 -15.15 21.45
N GLU A 105 -14.86 -15.20 20.29
CA GLU A 105 -15.55 -16.39 19.78
C GLU A 105 -14.58 -17.46 19.22
N LYS A 106 -13.26 -17.25 19.33
CA LYS A 106 -12.22 -18.13 18.77
C LYS A 106 -12.44 -18.42 17.28
N ASN A 107 -12.94 -17.44 16.54
CA ASN A 107 -13.13 -17.57 15.10
C ASN A 107 -11.76 -17.80 14.42
N PRO A 108 -11.68 -18.66 13.37
CA PRO A 108 -10.45 -18.86 12.61
C PRO A 108 -9.91 -17.56 11.98
N ILE A 109 -10.80 -16.60 11.70
CA ILE A 109 -10.42 -15.28 11.18
C ILE A 109 -9.98 -14.39 12.35
N GLN A 110 -8.68 -14.12 12.41
CA GLN A 110 -8.11 -13.16 13.35
C GLN A 110 -7.56 -11.95 12.61
N ILE A 111 -8.14 -10.77 12.90
CA ILE A 111 -7.74 -9.50 12.30
C ILE A 111 -7.71 -8.40 13.36
N SER A 112 -6.69 -7.55 13.32
CA SER A 112 -6.58 -6.40 14.22
C SER A 112 -7.46 -5.25 13.73
N TYR A 113 -8.07 -4.51 14.66
CA TYR A 113 -8.86 -3.32 14.33
C TYR A 113 -8.07 -2.29 13.50
N ALA A 114 -6.75 -2.16 13.73
CA ALA A 114 -5.88 -1.31 12.93
C ALA A 114 -5.84 -1.72 11.44
N THR A 115 -5.90 -3.02 11.17
CA THR A 115 -5.95 -3.54 9.79
C THR A 115 -7.30 -3.22 9.14
N ILE A 116 -8.39 -3.36 9.88
CA ILE A 116 -9.75 -2.98 9.42
C ILE A 116 -9.81 -1.49 9.11
N TYR A 117 -9.32 -0.62 10.02
CA TYR A 117 -9.25 0.82 9.78
C TYR A 117 -8.45 1.17 8.52
N ARG A 118 -7.25 0.60 8.36
CA ARG A 118 -6.46 0.78 7.14
C ARG A 118 -7.20 0.32 5.89
N GLY A 119 -7.96 -0.79 5.98
CA GLY A 119 -8.81 -1.28 4.91
C GLY A 119 -9.91 -0.30 4.52
N ILE A 120 -10.62 0.24 5.50
CA ILE A 120 -11.67 1.25 5.31
C ILE A 120 -11.11 2.48 4.58
N TYR A 121 -10.00 3.04 5.07
CA TYR A 121 -9.42 4.25 4.45
C TYR A 121 -8.76 3.99 3.09
N ARG A 122 -8.37 2.75 2.79
CA ARG A 122 -7.90 2.34 1.46
C ARG A 122 -9.05 1.97 0.51
N GLY A 123 -10.30 2.01 0.96
CA GLY A 123 -11.47 1.66 0.17
C GLY A 123 -11.63 0.16 -0.09
N PHE A 124 -10.98 -0.70 0.71
CA PHE A 124 -11.05 -2.15 0.51
C PHE A 124 -12.45 -2.72 0.79
N LEU A 125 -13.23 -2.10 1.68
CA LEU A 125 -14.55 -2.58 2.07
C LEU A 125 -15.69 -1.92 1.27
N GLU A 126 -15.39 -1.16 0.23
CA GLU A 126 -16.41 -0.55 -0.64
C GLU A 126 -17.04 -1.61 -1.55
N GLU A 127 -18.35 -1.50 -1.79
CA GLU A 127 -19.07 -2.37 -2.74
C GLU A 127 -18.88 -1.93 -4.20
N GLY A 128 -18.27 -0.76 -4.44
CA GLY A 128 -18.04 -0.20 -5.76
C GLY A 128 -16.93 0.85 -5.79
N LYS A 129 -16.63 1.38 -6.97
CA LYS A 129 -15.64 2.47 -7.13
C LYS A 129 -16.20 3.77 -6.58
N LEU A 130 -15.48 4.37 -5.63
CA LEU A 130 -15.79 5.71 -5.14
C LEU A 130 -15.41 6.76 -6.18
N SER A 131 -16.27 7.76 -6.36
CA SER A 131 -15.92 8.96 -7.10
C SER A 131 -14.91 9.80 -6.30
N PRO A 132 -14.06 10.61 -6.96
CA PRO A 132 -13.13 11.51 -6.28
C PRO A 132 -13.83 12.38 -5.23
N GLY A 133 -13.28 12.44 -4.01
CA GLY A 133 -13.85 13.20 -2.89
C GLY A 133 -14.95 12.49 -2.09
N GLN A 134 -15.43 11.31 -2.52
CA GLN A 134 -16.32 10.50 -1.70
C GLN A 134 -15.54 9.76 -0.61
N ARG A 135 -16.03 9.85 0.64
CA ARG A 135 -15.45 9.13 1.80
C ARG A 135 -15.92 7.67 1.92
N GLY A 136 -16.94 7.26 1.16
CA GLY A 136 -17.46 5.89 1.15
C GLY A 136 -17.90 5.36 2.52
N VAL A 137 -17.64 4.07 2.76
CA VAL A 137 -17.99 3.36 4.00
C VAL A 137 -17.30 3.91 5.24
N ALA A 138 -16.22 4.70 5.08
CA ALA A 138 -15.63 5.43 6.21
C ALA A 138 -16.64 6.39 6.86
N ARG A 139 -17.69 6.80 6.15
CA ARG A 139 -18.78 7.59 6.73
C ARG A 139 -19.61 6.81 7.76
N LYS A 140 -19.63 5.48 7.70
CA LYS A 140 -20.35 4.61 8.65
C LYS A 140 -19.58 4.40 9.96
N LEU A 141 -18.33 4.88 10.07
CA LEU A 141 -17.60 4.87 11.34
C LEU A 141 -18.29 5.75 12.38
N ARG A 142 -18.23 5.33 13.65
CA ARG A 142 -18.79 6.08 14.79
C ARG A 142 -18.00 7.37 15.03
N HIS A 143 -18.70 8.47 15.30
CA HIS A 143 -18.09 9.80 15.49
C HIS A 143 -17.85 10.18 16.96
N ARG A 144 -18.05 9.24 17.90
CA ARG A 144 -17.86 9.45 19.36
C ARG A 144 -18.45 10.78 19.85
N GLY A 145 -19.69 11.09 19.44
CA GLY A 145 -20.39 12.32 19.82
C GLY A 145 -20.03 13.58 19.01
N LYS A 146 -19.04 13.53 18.11
CA LYS A 146 -18.72 14.66 17.23
C LYS A 146 -19.75 14.75 16.10
N THR A 147 -20.43 15.88 16.00
CA THR A 147 -21.39 16.15 14.92
C THR A 147 -20.65 16.52 13.63
N ARG A 148 -21.20 16.16 12.47
CA ARG A 148 -20.69 16.62 11.17
C ARG A 148 -21.28 17.98 10.87
N HIS A 149 -20.43 18.98 10.68
CA HIS A 149 -20.84 20.25 10.12
C HIS A 149 -20.92 20.12 8.59
N LYS A 150 -21.98 20.68 8.01
CA LYS A 150 -22.04 20.86 6.56
C LYS A 150 -20.99 21.91 6.19
N ASN A 151 -20.26 21.72 5.09
CA ASN A 151 -19.34 22.74 4.60
C ASN A 151 -20.09 24.06 4.43
N GLY A 152 -19.57 25.14 5.02
CA GLY A 152 -20.20 26.46 5.05
C GLY A 152 -21.17 26.69 6.22
N CYS A 153 -21.40 25.71 7.11
CA CYS A 153 -22.19 25.96 8.31
C CYS A 153 -21.35 26.66 9.38
N ILE A 154 -21.81 27.81 9.86
CA ILE A 154 -21.20 28.52 10.98
C ILE A 154 -21.78 27.91 12.25
N GLU A 155 -20.93 27.33 13.11
CA GLU A 155 -21.37 26.77 14.39
C GLU A 155 -21.81 27.90 15.32
N THR A 156 -23.10 27.92 15.68
CA THR A 156 -23.74 28.95 16.52
C THR A 156 -24.03 28.47 17.95
N ARG A 157 -23.96 27.16 18.22
CA ARG A 157 -24.19 26.61 19.57
C ARG A 157 -23.11 27.11 20.53
N GLY A 158 -23.53 27.65 21.67
CA GLY A 158 -22.64 28.19 22.71
C GLY A 158 -22.00 29.54 22.39
N LYS A 159 -22.39 30.21 21.28
CA LYS A 159 -21.90 31.54 20.93
C LYS A 159 -23.00 32.59 21.13
N ILE A 160 -22.66 33.69 21.79
CA ILE A 160 -23.55 34.84 21.93
C ILE A 160 -23.63 35.54 20.58
N LYS A 161 -24.84 35.73 20.04
CA LYS A 161 -25.06 36.50 18.81
C LYS A 161 -24.86 37.98 19.13
N ILE A 162 -23.72 38.53 18.74
CA ILE A 162 -23.44 39.96 18.86
C ILE A 162 -24.26 40.66 17.78
N SER A 163 -25.23 41.49 18.19
CA SER A 163 -26.17 42.16 17.28
C SER A 163 -25.62 43.43 16.63
N HIS A 164 -24.60 44.05 17.22
CA HIS A 164 -24.02 45.31 16.75
C HIS A 164 -22.49 45.21 16.78
N HIS A 165 -21.85 45.64 15.71
CA HIS A 165 -20.39 45.65 15.66
C HIS A 165 -19.85 46.74 16.61
N ILE A 166 -18.63 46.58 17.16
CA ILE A 166 -18.06 47.57 18.09
C ILE A 166 -17.97 48.97 17.47
N SER A 167 -17.86 49.03 16.14
CA SER A 167 -17.84 50.26 15.33
C SER A 167 -19.21 50.95 15.19
N GLU A 168 -20.31 50.30 15.59
CA GLU A 168 -21.68 50.81 15.50
C GLU A 168 -22.22 51.26 16.88
N ARG A 169 -21.33 51.38 17.87
CA ARG A 169 -21.64 51.87 19.23
C ARG A 169 -21.23 53.32 19.41
#